data_AF-A0A9D4JIK7-F1
#
_entry.id   AF-A0A9D4JIK7-F1
#
_cell.length_a   1.000
_cell.length_b   1.000
_cell.length_c   1.000
_cell.angle_alpha   90.00
_cell.angle_beta   90.00
_cell.angle_gamma   90.00
#
_symmetry.space_group_name_H-M   'P 1'
#
loop_
_entity.id
_entity.type
_entity.pdbx_description
1 polymer ?
#
loop_
_entity_poly.entity_id
_entity_poly.type
_entity_poly.pdbx_seq_one_letter_code
_entity_poly.pdbx_strand_id
1 'polypeptide(L)'
;MDNLSKHNDNDSLSGDSDLSFDQTSLQGKSLSVRSSTSQLTGLDEYEDALTYAEALWDHITMDQEELVFRAQDLIEVVDMADKDWWYGVIEDREGWFPAAFVRIRVNQIQIEDDIDTSFAAPLLASPKLRRISIMNKDQARTNVVNEIINAEREYVKHLKDVVEVMSSFHVHFFLHMGHAL
;
A
#
# COMPACT_ATOMS: atom_id res chain seq x y z
N MET A 1 64.11 -21.96 44.49
CA MET A 1 65.04 -21.71 43.37
C MET A 1 64.59 -22.59 42.22
N ASP A 2 64.61 -21.99 41.03
CA ASP A 2 64.35 -22.55 39.69
C ASP A 2 62.86 -22.84 39.38
N ASN A 3 62.26 -22.47 38.23
CA ASN A 3 62.83 -22.23 36.91
C ASN A 3 61.89 -21.38 36.02
N LEU A 4 62.50 -20.68 35.05
CA LEU A 4 61.90 -20.01 33.89
C LEU A 4 61.43 -21.07 32.85
N SER A 5 60.31 -20.84 32.16
CA SER A 5 60.23 -20.98 30.68
C SER A 5 58.86 -20.57 30.13
N LYS A 6 58.93 -19.87 28.99
CA LYS A 6 57.86 -19.37 28.13
C LYS A 6 57.06 -20.50 27.46
N HIS A 7 55.78 -20.26 27.20
CA HIS A 7 55.22 -20.52 25.86
C HIS A 7 54.11 -19.52 25.53
N ASN A 8 54.19 -19.02 24.31
CA ASN A 8 53.39 -17.96 23.73
C ASN A 8 52.87 -18.55 22.42
N ASP A 9 51.62 -19.00 22.41
CA ASP A 9 50.93 -19.42 21.20
C ASP A 9 49.79 -18.45 20.95
N ASN A 10 50.02 -17.62 19.93
CA ASN A 10 48.98 -16.86 19.25
C ASN A 10 48.11 -17.88 18.50
N ASP A 11 46.80 -17.84 18.69
CA ASP A 11 45.91 -18.36 17.65
C ASP A 11 44.71 -17.43 17.46
N SER A 12 44.49 -17.12 16.19
CA SER A 12 43.52 -16.14 15.70
C SER A 12 42.20 -16.84 15.46
N LEU A 13 41.09 -16.29 15.94
CA LEU A 13 39.75 -16.72 15.52
C LEU A 13 38.95 -15.49 15.07
N SER A 14 39.00 -15.23 13.76
CA SER A 14 38.10 -14.36 13.03
C SER A 14 36.74 -15.03 12.88
N GLY A 15 35.68 -14.25 13.09
CA GLY A 15 34.29 -14.70 13.11
C GLY A 15 33.76 -15.28 11.80
N ASP A 16 33.04 -16.37 12.00
CA ASP A 16 31.96 -16.98 11.21
C ASP A 16 30.92 -15.96 10.69
N SER A 17 30.01 -16.30 9.79
CA SER A 17 29.97 -17.09 8.55
C SER A 17 28.60 -16.80 7.92
N ASP A 18 28.48 -17.13 6.65
CA ASP A 18 27.52 -16.67 5.64
C ASP A 18 26.02 -16.89 5.94
N LEU A 19 25.19 -15.96 5.50
CA LEU A 19 23.72 -16.02 5.55
C LEU A 19 23.17 -16.83 4.38
N SER A 20 22.80 -18.09 4.63
CA SER A 20 22.12 -18.95 3.65
C SER A 20 20.61 -18.64 3.57
N PHE A 21 20.15 -18.20 2.39
CA PHE A 21 18.75 -17.97 2.04
C PHE A 21 18.15 -19.23 1.39
N ASP A 22 17.28 -19.93 2.11
CA ASP A 22 16.54 -21.09 1.58
C ASP A 22 15.22 -20.66 0.92
N GLN A 23 15.14 -20.83 -0.40
CA GLN A 23 13.89 -20.97 -1.13
C GLN A 23 13.52 -22.45 -1.24
N THR A 24 12.43 -22.90 -0.62
CA THR A 24 11.61 -23.98 -1.19
C THR A 24 10.13 -23.91 -0.76
N SER A 25 9.27 -23.88 -1.79
CA SER A 25 8.04 -24.67 -1.94
C SER A 25 6.97 -24.67 -0.84
N LEU A 26 5.85 -23.98 -1.10
CA LEU A 26 4.52 -24.48 -0.71
C LEU A 26 3.49 -24.28 -1.83
N GLN A 27 3.30 -25.35 -2.59
CA GLN A 27 2.10 -25.63 -3.38
C GLN A 27 0.97 -26.02 -2.41
N GLY A 28 -0.21 -25.43 -2.60
CA GLY A 28 -1.49 -26.04 -2.26
C GLY A 28 -2.35 -25.28 -1.24
N LYS A 29 -3.54 -24.86 -1.67
CA LYS A 29 -4.81 -25.53 -1.32
C LYS A 29 -5.99 -24.74 -1.89
N SER A 30 -6.67 -25.36 -2.86
CA SER A 30 -8.05 -25.05 -3.21
C SER A 30 -8.92 -25.23 -1.97
N LEU A 31 -9.73 -24.22 -1.63
CA LEU A 31 -10.75 -24.31 -0.59
C LEU A 31 -12.07 -23.84 -1.19
N SER A 32 -12.87 -24.81 -1.61
CA SER A 32 -14.29 -24.64 -1.90
C SER A 32 -15.02 -24.39 -0.59
N VAL A 33 -15.37 -23.12 -0.31
CA VAL A 33 -16.26 -22.78 0.80
C VAL A 33 -17.69 -22.84 0.27
N ARG A 34 -18.29 -24.03 0.34
CA ARG A 34 -19.74 -24.20 0.23
C ARG A 34 -20.34 -23.90 1.59
N SER A 35 -20.89 -22.70 1.77
CA SER A 35 -21.89 -22.46 2.82
C SER A 35 -23.27 -22.69 2.23
N SER A 36 -23.86 -23.83 2.58
CA SER A 36 -25.29 -24.05 2.41
C SER A 36 -26.04 -23.13 3.35
N THR A 37 -26.80 -22.18 2.83
CA THR A 37 -27.89 -21.54 3.58
C THR A 37 -29.11 -21.36 2.67
N SER A 38 -30.24 -21.65 3.28
CA SER A 38 -31.52 -21.96 2.67
C SER A 38 -32.22 -20.76 2.04
N GLN A 39 -32.90 -21.08 0.94
CA GLN A 39 -33.90 -20.36 0.14
C GLN A 39 -34.69 -19.25 0.85
N LEU A 40 -34.74 -18.04 0.24
CA LEU A 40 -35.94 -17.36 -0.29
C LEU A 40 -35.61 -15.91 -0.75
N THR A 41 -35.98 -15.60 -2.00
CA THR A 41 -36.26 -14.27 -2.63
C THR A 41 -35.15 -13.19 -2.58
N GLY A 42 -34.61 -12.63 -3.66
CA GLY A 42 -35.11 -12.45 -5.02
C GLY A 42 -35.16 -10.98 -5.45
N LEU A 43 -34.15 -10.17 -5.12
CA LEU A 43 -33.72 -8.94 -5.83
C LEU A 43 -32.21 -8.83 -5.57
N ASP A 44 -31.41 -8.89 -6.64
CA ASP A 44 -29.96 -8.72 -6.58
C ASP A 44 -29.66 -7.26 -6.22
N GLU A 45 -29.54 -6.97 -4.92
CA GLU A 45 -28.84 -5.77 -4.44
C GLU A 45 -27.36 -5.99 -4.72
N TYR A 46 -26.90 -5.38 -5.81
CA TYR A 46 -25.49 -5.16 -6.11
C TYR A 46 -24.95 -4.31 -4.95
N GLU A 47 -24.38 -4.95 -3.93
CA GLU A 47 -23.55 -4.29 -2.91
C GLU A 47 -22.30 -3.77 -3.62
N ASP A 48 -22.46 -2.67 -4.35
CA ASP A 48 -21.35 -1.85 -4.80
C ASP A 48 -20.80 -1.20 -3.53
N ALA A 49 -19.70 -1.73 -3.03
CA ALA A 49 -19.03 -1.18 -1.88
C ALA A 49 -18.61 0.26 -2.24
N LEU A 50 -19.34 1.24 -1.71
CA LEU A 50 -19.07 2.66 -1.92
C LEU A 50 -17.58 2.94 -1.66
N THR A 51 -16.88 3.34 -2.70
CA THR A 51 -15.44 3.59 -2.64
C THR A 51 -15.20 5.08 -2.64
N TYR A 52 -14.56 5.57 -1.58
CA TYR A 52 -14.18 6.98 -1.48
C TYR A 52 -12.69 7.15 -1.72
N ALA A 53 -12.31 8.30 -2.27
CA ALA A 53 -10.93 8.71 -2.41
C ALA A 53 -10.74 10.13 -1.84
N GLU A 54 -9.64 10.37 -1.16
CA GLU A 54 -9.26 11.71 -0.71
C GLU A 54 -8.24 12.32 -1.64
N ALA A 55 -8.48 13.54 -2.08
CA ALA A 55 -7.54 14.31 -2.89
C ALA A 55 -6.25 14.62 -2.11
N LEU A 56 -5.10 14.31 -2.70
CA LEU A 56 -3.79 14.66 -2.15
C LEU A 56 -3.30 16.01 -2.66
N TRP A 57 -3.76 16.43 -3.84
CA TRP A 57 -3.43 17.68 -4.51
C TRP A 57 -4.67 18.29 -5.18
N ASP A 58 -4.60 19.58 -5.50
CA ASP A 58 -5.65 20.27 -6.27
C ASP A 58 -5.65 19.76 -7.73
N HIS A 59 -6.84 19.53 -8.28
CA HIS A 59 -7.04 19.32 -9.72
C HIS A 59 -7.82 20.51 -10.28
N ILE A 60 -7.11 21.41 -10.95
CA ILE A 60 -7.68 22.61 -11.57
C ILE A 60 -7.70 22.39 -13.07
N THR A 61 -8.89 22.44 -13.66
CA THR A 61 -9.11 22.23 -15.09
C THR A 61 -10.17 23.19 -15.62
N MET A 62 -10.17 23.40 -16.93
CA MET A 62 -11.20 24.16 -17.64
C MET A 62 -12.12 23.25 -18.47
N ASP A 63 -11.83 21.96 -18.52
CA ASP A 63 -12.67 20.98 -19.19
C ASP A 63 -13.93 20.70 -18.37
N GLN A 64 -15.08 20.63 -19.04
CA GLN A 64 -16.37 20.37 -18.41
C GLN A 64 -16.61 18.89 -18.15
N GLU A 65 -15.86 18.01 -18.81
CA GLU A 65 -15.93 16.56 -18.59
C GLU A 65 -15.05 16.11 -17.41
N GLU A 66 -14.20 16.99 -16.88
CA GLU A 66 -13.29 16.71 -15.78
C GLU A 66 -13.79 17.29 -14.44
N LEU A 67 -13.53 16.55 -13.36
CA LEU A 67 -13.96 16.93 -12.02
C LEU A 67 -12.93 17.84 -11.34
N VAL A 68 -13.30 19.09 -11.07
CA VAL A 68 -12.47 20.05 -10.31
C VAL A 68 -12.60 19.81 -8.80
N PHE A 69 -11.46 19.72 -8.10
CA PHE A 69 -11.39 19.58 -6.64
C PHE A 69 -10.11 20.16 -6.04
N ARG A 70 -10.09 20.31 -4.71
CA ARG A 70 -8.93 20.73 -3.92
C ARG A 70 -8.39 19.56 -3.11
N ALA A 71 -7.12 19.66 -2.69
CA ALA A 71 -6.54 18.74 -1.73
C ALA A 71 -7.45 18.62 -0.49
N GLN A 72 -7.58 17.39 0.01
CA GLN A 72 -8.45 16.96 1.11
C GLN A 72 -9.93 16.81 0.78
N ASP A 73 -10.40 17.15 -0.43
CA ASP A 73 -11.77 16.84 -0.84
C ASP A 73 -11.98 15.32 -0.88
N LEU A 74 -13.16 14.88 -0.44
CA LEU A 74 -13.58 13.48 -0.50
C LEU A 74 -14.44 13.24 -1.73
N ILE A 75 -14.02 12.30 -2.56
CA ILE A 75 -14.61 11.99 -3.85
C ILE A 75 -15.24 10.60 -3.76
N GLU A 76 -16.52 10.49 -4.13
CA GLU A 76 -17.15 9.19 -4.37
C GLU A 76 -16.69 8.67 -5.74
N VAL A 77 -15.98 7.54 -5.75
CA VAL A 77 -15.45 6.95 -6.98
C VAL A 77 -16.49 6.00 -7.56
N VAL A 78 -16.97 6.34 -8.76
CA VAL A 78 -18.02 5.60 -9.48
C VAL A 78 -17.41 4.63 -10.49
N ASP A 79 -16.33 5.01 -11.18
CA ASP A 79 -15.63 4.14 -12.13
C ASP A 79 -14.12 4.23 -11.94
N MET A 80 -13.49 3.05 -11.79
CA MET A 80 -12.04 2.87 -11.67
C MET A 80 -11.51 1.76 -12.59
N ALA A 81 -12.23 1.48 -13.69
CA ALA A 81 -11.83 0.47 -14.67
C ALA A 81 -10.51 0.85 -15.39
N ASP A 82 -10.26 2.14 -15.59
CA ASP A 82 -8.99 2.65 -16.10
C ASP A 82 -7.99 2.91 -14.95
N LYS A 83 -6.70 2.80 -15.25
CA LYS A 83 -5.62 2.92 -14.26
C LYS A 83 -5.22 4.38 -13.98
N ASP A 84 -5.41 5.26 -14.96
CA ASP A 84 -4.90 6.63 -14.96
C ASP A 84 -6.04 7.62 -14.72
N TRP A 85 -7.25 7.30 -15.19
CA TRP A 85 -8.41 8.19 -15.14
C TRP A 85 -9.62 7.53 -14.51
N TRP A 86 -10.14 8.12 -13.44
CA TRP A 86 -11.32 7.65 -12.72
C TRP A 86 -12.48 8.61 -12.88
N TYR A 87 -13.70 8.09 -12.79
CA TYR A 87 -14.91 8.91 -12.76
C TYR A 87 -15.44 8.98 -11.33
N GLY A 88 -15.81 10.17 -10.88
CA GLY A 88 -16.32 10.34 -9.54
C GLY A 88 -17.19 11.57 -9.36
N VAL A 89 -17.72 11.69 -8.15
CA VAL A 89 -18.73 12.67 -7.77
C VAL A 89 -18.32 13.38 -6.48
N ILE A 90 -18.50 14.69 -6.46
CA ILE A 90 -18.41 15.55 -5.26
C ILE A 90 -19.67 16.41 -5.23
N GLU A 91 -20.54 16.16 -4.25
CA GLU A 91 -21.84 16.82 -4.14
C GLU A 91 -22.65 16.67 -5.45
N ASP A 92 -22.90 17.77 -6.16
CA ASP A 92 -23.64 17.80 -7.43
C ASP A 92 -22.73 17.86 -8.67
N ARG A 93 -21.40 17.77 -8.50
CA ARG A 93 -20.42 17.81 -9.59
C ARG A 93 -19.87 16.41 -9.85
N GLU A 94 -19.81 16.03 -11.12
CA GLU A 94 -19.25 14.76 -11.58
C GLU A 94 -18.27 14.98 -12.73
N GLY A 95 -17.35 14.05 -12.92
CA GLY A 95 -16.40 14.10 -14.03
C GLY A 95 -15.21 13.17 -13.87
N TRP A 96 -14.36 13.19 -14.89
CA TRP A 96 -13.09 12.45 -14.93
C TRP A 96 -12.00 13.14 -14.14
N PHE A 97 -11.15 12.37 -13.47
CA PHE A 97 -9.99 12.90 -12.77
C PHE A 97 -8.81 11.92 -12.75
N PRO A 98 -7.57 12.41 -12.61
CA PRO A 98 -6.40 11.56 -12.56
C PRO A 98 -6.33 10.74 -11.26
N ALA A 99 -6.27 9.42 -11.38
CA ALA A 99 -6.15 8.48 -10.26
C ALA A 99 -4.93 8.79 -9.37
N ALA A 100 -3.85 9.28 -9.97
CA ALA A 100 -2.62 9.64 -9.27
C ALA A 100 -2.80 10.79 -8.26
N PHE A 101 -3.88 11.58 -8.34
CA PHE A 101 -4.07 12.76 -7.50
C PHE A 101 -4.79 12.45 -6.17
N VAL A 102 -5.25 11.22 -6.00
CA VAL A 102 -6.10 10.83 -4.88
C VAL A 102 -5.54 9.60 -4.16
N ARG A 103 -6.03 9.35 -2.95
CA ARG A 103 -5.77 8.13 -2.18
C ARG A 103 -7.10 7.49 -1.78
N ILE A 104 -7.29 6.22 -2.15
CA ILE A 104 -8.47 5.44 -1.75
C ILE A 104 -8.58 5.34 -0.23
N ARG A 105 -9.77 5.60 0.30
CA ARG A 105 -10.17 5.43 1.70
C ARG A 105 -10.93 4.11 1.81
N VAL A 106 -10.25 3.05 2.23
CA VAL A 106 -10.87 1.73 2.41
C VAL A 106 -11.67 1.73 3.72
N ASN A 107 -13.00 1.82 3.60
CA ASN A 107 -14.01 1.57 4.65
C ASN A 107 -13.76 2.23 6.03
N GLN A 108 -13.52 3.54 6.02
CA GLN A 108 -13.33 4.35 7.23
C GLN A 108 -14.51 5.29 7.45
N ILE A 109 -15.74 4.74 7.55
CA ILE A 109 -16.82 5.43 8.26
C ILE A 109 -16.43 5.37 9.74
N GLN A 110 -15.61 6.32 10.18
CA GLN A 110 -15.50 6.63 11.60
C GLN A 110 -16.85 7.23 11.97
N ILE A 111 -17.71 6.43 12.61
CA ILE A 111 -18.78 6.98 13.43
C ILE A 111 -18.07 7.86 14.45
N GLU A 112 -18.23 9.17 14.30
CA GLU A 112 -17.66 10.18 15.18
C GLU A 112 -18.06 9.84 16.63
N ASP A 113 -17.07 9.64 17.49
CA ASP A 113 -17.19 9.33 18.92
C ASP A 113 -17.65 10.57 19.74
N ASP A 114 -18.73 11.24 19.32
CA ASP A 114 -19.34 12.37 20.05
C ASP A 114 -20.78 12.04 20.53
N ILE A 115 -21.02 10.80 20.97
CA ILE A 115 -22.22 10.48 21.76
C ILE A 115 -21.80 10.22 23.22
N ASP A 116 -22.18 11.16 24.08
CA ASP A 116 -21.95 11.21 25.53
C ASP A 116 -22.00 9.83 26.22
N THR A 117 -20.83 9.43 26.75
CA THR A 117 -20.54 8.17 27.45
C THR A 117 -21.13 8.11 28.88
N SER A 118 -22.44 8.31 29.05
CA SER A 118 -23.06 8.20 30.39
C SER A 118 -24.08 7.06 30.57
N PHE A 119 -24.42 6.28 29.54
CA PHE A 119 -25.44 5.21 29.65
C PHE A 119 -24.99 3.78 29.32
N ALA A 120 -23.74 3.53 28.89
CA ALA A 120 -23.33 2.24 28.34
C ALA A 120 -22.51 1.31 29.27
N ALA A 121 -22.50 1.57 30.59
CA ALA A 121 -21.74 0.74 31.54
C ALA A 121 -22.04 -0.78 31.50
N PRO A 122 -23.27 -1.27 31.17
CA PRO A 122 -23.52 -2.72 31.18
C PRO A 122 -23.09 -3.48 29.90
N LEU A 123 -22.76 -2.82 28.79
CA LEU A 123 -22.56 -3.52 27.49
C LEU A 123 -21.10 -3.89 27.19
N LEU A 124 -20.13 -3.32 27.91
CA LEU A 124 -18.70 -3.64 27.75
C LEU A 124 -18.25 -4.97 28.37
N ALA A 125 -19.14 -5.74 28.99
CA ALA A 125 -18.84 -7.03 29.60
C ALA A 125 -18.72 -8.19 28.59
N SER A 126 -18.77 -7.92 27.27
CA SER A 126 -18.69 -8.95 26.22
C SER A 126 -17.28 -9.08 25.63
N PRO A 127 -16.53 -10.15 25.94
CA PRO A 127 -15.15 -10.37 25.44
C PRO A 127 -15.04 -10.62 23.92
N LYS A 128 -16.17 -10.67 23.19
CA LYS A 128 -16.21 -10.86 21.72
C LYS A 128 -15.92 -9.58 20.94
N LEU A 129 -16.28 -8.40 21.45
CA LEU A 129 -16.02 -7.12 20.76
C LEU A 129 -14.57 -6.64 20.89
N ARG A 130 -13.91 -6.95 22.02
CA ARG A 130 -12.44 -6.73 22.15
C ARG A 130 -11.66 -7.51 21.09
N ARG A 131 -12.17 -8.65 20.64
CA ARG A 131 -11.48 -9.52 19.68
C ARG A 131 -11.61 -9.04 18.25
N ILE A 132 -12.72 -8.39 17.90
CA ILE A 132 -12.91 -7.75 16.59
C ILE A 132 -12.06 -6.47 16.51
N SER A 133 -11.95 -5.72 17.61
CA SER A 133 -11.11 -4.52 17.74
C SER A 133 -9.59 -4.79 17.58
N ILE A 134 -9.15 -6.05 17.73
CA ILE A 134 -7.77 -6.50 17.51
C ILE A 134 -7.66 -7.32 16.21
N MET A 135 -8.51 -7.06 15.21
CA MET A 135 -8.17 -7.41 13.84
C MET A 135 -7.37 -6.25 13.25
N ASN A 136 -6.08 -6.37 13.01
CA ASN A 136 -5.03 -6.80 13.92
C ASN A 136 -4.09 -5.61 13.83
N LYS A 137 -4.00 -4.74 14.85
CA LYS A 137 -3.21 -3.49 14.75
C LYS A 137 -1.80 -3.78 14.24
N ASP A 138 -1.27 -4.95 14.56
CA ASP A 138 -0.01 -5.46 14.05
C ASP A 138 -0.07 -5.86 12.57
N GLN A 139 -1.16 -6.47 12.09
CA GLN A 139 -1.39 -6.68 10.66
C GLN A 139 -1.53 -5.35 9.90
N ALA A 140 -2.28 -4.37 10.42
CA ALA A 140 -2.40 -3.06 9.80
C ALA A 140 -1.03 -2.37 9.71
N ARG A 141 -0.23 -2.43 10.80
CA ARG A 141 1.17 -1.97 10.80
C ARG A 141 2.00 -2.70 9.74
N THR A 142 1.91 -4.03 9.66
CA THR A 142 2.64 -4.82 8.66
C THR A 142 2.22 -4.46 7.23
N ASN A 143 0.93 -4.25 6.98
CA ASN A 143 0.42 -3.87 5.66
C ASN A 143 0.95 -2.50 5.24
N VAL A 144 0.86 -1.50 6.13
CA VAL A 144 1.39 -0.16 5.87
C VAL A 144 2.90 -0.18 5.65
N VAL A 145 3.64 -0.95 6.46
CA VAL A 145 5.09 -1.10 6.29
C VAL A 145 5.41 -1.73 4.93
N ASN A 146 4.70 -2.79 4.53
CA ASN A 146 4.93 -3.44 3.25
C ASN A 146 4.63 -2.51 2.06
N GLU A 147 3.57 -1.71 2.17
CA GLU A 147 3.22 -0.71 1.18
C GLU A 147 4.34 0.32 1.02
N ILE A 148 4.85 0.87 2.13
CA ILE A 148 5.97 1.83 2.11
C ILE A 148 7.20 1.21 1.45
N ILE A 149 7.61 0.01 1.87
CA ILE A 149 8.84 -0.60 1.33
C ILE A 149 8.68 -0.92 -0.16
N ASN A 150 7.49 -1.35 -0.59
CA ASN A 150 7.23 -1.60 -2.01
C ASN A 150 7.26 -0.31 -2.83
N ALA A 151 6.63 0.76 -2.35
CA ALA A 151 6.67 2.07 -2.99
C ALA A 151 8.11 2.60 -3.10
N GLU A 152 8.91 2.48 -2.04
CA GLU A 152 10.31 2.89 -2.04
C GLU A 152 11.17 2.07 -3.02
N ARG A 153 10.95 0.75 -3.09
CA ARG A 153 11.62 -0.10 -4.08
C ARG A 153 11.29 0.30 -5.51
N GLU A 154 10.02 0.53 -5.78
CA GLU A 154 9.54 0.91 -7.10
C GLU A 154 10.08 2.29 -7.50
N TYR A 155 10.07 3.25 -6.57
CA TYR A 155 10.63 4.57 -6.78
C TYR A 155 12.14 4.52 -7.10
N VAL A 156 12.94 3.80 -6.30
CA VAL A 156 14.39 3.65 -6.55
C VAL A 156 14.66 2.96 -7.88
N LYS A 157 13.84 1.97 -8.27
CA LYS A 157 13.94 1.33 -9.58
C LYS A 157 13.74 2.35 -10.69
N HIS A 158 12.68 3.16 -10.63
CA HIS A 158 12.42 4.18 -11.64
C HIS A 158 13.56 5.22 -11.73
N LEU A 159 14.13 5.64 -10.59
CA LEU A 159 15.29 6.52 -10.59
C LEU A 159 16.51 5.91 -11.30
N LYS A 160 16.78 4.62 -11.07
CA LYS A 160 17.88 3.91 -11.76
C LYS A 160 17.63 3.81 -13.25
N ASP A 161 16.42 3.45 -13.64
CA ASP A 161 16.04 3.33 -15.06
C ASP A 161 16.25 4.69 -15.77
N VAL A 162 15.87 5.81 -15.15
CA VAL A 162 16.11 7.16 -15.71
C VAL A 162 17.61 7.46 -15.85
N VAL A 163 18.42 7.19 -14.82
CA VAL A 163 19.87 7.44 -14.86
C VAL A 163 20.55 6.59 -15.94
N GLU A 164 20.14 5.32 -16.07
CA GLU A 164 20.69 4.42 -17.09
C GLU A 164 20.32 4.88 -18.50
N VAL A 165 19.05 5.24 -18.73
CA VAL A 165 18.60 5.77 -20.02
C VAL A 165 19.35 7.05 -20.36
N MET A 166 19.43 8.02 -19.45
CA MET A 166 20.17 9.28 -19.69
C MET A 166 21.66 9.05 -19.94
N SER A 167 22.29 8.10 -19.23
CA SER A 167 23.70 7.74 -19.43
C SER A 167 23.93 7.04 -20.77
N SER A 168 23.02 6.14 -21.16
CA SER A 168 23.05 5.45 -22.46
C SER A 168 22.88 6.43 -23.62
N PHE A 169 21.94 7.37 -23.51
CA PHE A 169 21.75 8.45 -24.48
C PHE A 169 23.01 9.34 -24.60
N HIS A 170 23.67 9.64 -23.48
CA HIS A 170 24.92 10.42 -23.48
C HIS A 170 26.07 9.68 -24.16
N VAL A 171 26.25 8.38 -23.87
CA VAL A 171 27.28 7.55 -24.51
C VAL A 171 27.02 7.39 -26.01
N HIS A 172 25.76 7.18 -26.42
CA HIS A 172 25.38 7.09 -27.83
C HIS A 172 25.60 8.42 -28.58
N PHE A 173 25.27 9.55 -27.95
CA PHE A 173 25.49 10.89 -28.51
C PHE A 173 26.99 11.16 -28.76
N PHE A 174 27.87 10.82 -27.81
CA PHE A 174 29.31 11.00 -27.97
C PHE A 174 29.94 10.04 -28.99
N LEU A 175 29.45 8.80 -29.10
CA LEU A 175 29.95 7.83 -30.09
C LEU A 175 29.55 8.17 -31.53
N HIS A 176 28.37 8.77 -31.76
CA HIS A 176 27.91 9.10 -33.11
C HIS A 176 28.32 10.50 -33.59
N MET A 177 28.43 11.49 -32.69
CA MET A 177 28.80 12.86 -33.08
C MET A 177 30.31 13.12 -33.04
N GLY A 178 31.08 12.32 -32.29
CA GLY A 178 32.55 12.46 -32.19
C GLY A 178 33.34 12.08 -33.45
N HIS A 179 32.69 11.51 -34.47
CA HIS A 179 33.31 11.17 -35.76
C HIS A 179 33.15 12.27 -36.83
N ALA A 180 32.50 13.40 -36.50
CA ALA A 180 32.22 14.49 -37.45
C ALA A 180 33.08 15.77 -37.23
N LEU A 181 34.21 15.67 -36.51
CA LEU A 181 35.19 16.75 -36.34
C LEU A 181 36.58 16.32 -36.83
#